data_AF-U6KCM1-F1
#
_entry.id   AF-U6KCM1-F1
#
_cell.length_a   1.000
_cell.length_b   1.000
_cell.length_c   1.000
_cell.angle_alpha   90.00
_cell.angle_beta   90.00
_cell.angle_gamma   90.00
#
_symmetry.space_group_name_H-M   'P 1'
#
loop_
_entity.id
_entity.type
_entity.pdbx_description
1 polymer ?
#
loop_
_entity_poly.entity_id
_entity_poly.type
_entity_poly.pdbx_seq_one_letter_code
_entity_poly.pdbx_strand_id
1 'polypeptide(L)'
;MALSPTASLAQVGLPQWDINRIIQSIDVDDSGNVSYTEFLAACYSWQESELNVIWTAFQKMDKDGDGKISVPEFEAVLGGEDYRLVPKDTIKALVAQIDKNGDGQIDWDEFLQYMKLN
;
A
#
# COMPACT_ATOMS: atom_id res chain seq x y z
N MET A 1 -18.09 -0.21 32.51
CA MET A 1 -18.17 0.92 31.57
C MET A 1 -17.28 0.58 30.40
N ALA A 2 -17.84 0.25 29.24
CA ALA A 2 -17.05 0.08 28.03
C ALA A 2 -16.58 1.48 27.61
N LEU A 3 -15.28 1.69 27.50
CA LEU A 3 -14.75 2.89 26.87
C LEU A 3 -15.19 2.83 25.40
N SER A 4 -15.77 3.92 24.89
CA SER A 4 -16.11 4.01 23.47
C SER A 4 -14.82 3.85 22.64
N PRO A 5 -14.87 3.25 21.44
CA PRO A 5 -13.70 3.10 20.57
C PRO A 5 -12.93 4.43 20.34
N THR A 6 -13.65 5.55 20.33
CA THR A 6 -13.11 6.92 20.29
C THR A 6 -12.18 7.25 21.46
N ALA A 7 -12.51 6.82 22.68
CA ALA A 7 -11.72 7.10 23.87
C ALA A 7 -10.41 6.30 23.90
N SER A 8 -10.40 5.10 23.33
CA SER A 8 -9.19 4.28 23.19
C SER A 8 -8.26 4.79 22.08
N LEU A 9 -8.80 5.26 20.95
CA LEU A 9 -8.00 5.81 19.84
C LEU A 9 -7.35 7.16 20.19
N ALA A 10 -8.03 7.99 21.00
CA ALA A 10 -7.46 9.24 21.51
C ALA A 10 -6.25 9.00 22.45
N GLN A 11 -6.23 7.86 23.17
CA GLN A 11 -5.08 7.49 24.01
C GLN A 11 -3.84 7.07 23.21
N VAL A 12 -4.00 6.73 21.92
CA VAL A 12 -2.90 6.39 21.00
C VAL A 12 -2.26 7.65 20.37
N GLY A 13 -2.78 8.85 20.68
CA GLY A 13 -2.18 10.13 20.30
C GLY A 13 -2.64 10.68 18.95
N LEU A 14 -3.69 10.10 18.34
CA LEU A 14 -4.29 10.63 17.12
C LEU A 14 -5.19 11.85 17.42
N PRO A 15 -5.18 12.89 16.58
CA PRO A 15 -6.03 14.05 16.79
C PRO A 15 -7.51 13.71 16.53
N GLN A 16 -8.39 14.31 17.32
CA GLN A 16 -9.83 13.94 17.33
C GLN A 16 -10.52 14.06 15.96
N TRP A 17 -10.05 14.95 15.09
CA TRP A 17 -10.59 15.14 13.75
C TRP A 17 -10.27 13.98 12.81
N ASP A 18 -9.12 13.32 12.98
CA ASP A 18 -8.77 12.09 12.25
C ASP A 18 -9.61 10.91 12.75
N ILE A 19 -9.79 10.80 14.07
CA ILE A 19 -10.59 9.73 14.69
C ILE A 19 -12.05 9.80 14.22
N ASN A 20 -12.64 11.00 14.19
CA ASN A 20 -14.01 11.18 13.73
C ASN A 20 -14.18 10.84 12.24
N ARG A 21 -13.19 11.15 11.40
CA ARG A 21 -13.21 10.83 9.97
C ARG A 21 -13.10 9.33 9.72
N ILE A 22 -12.26 8.64 10.49
CA ILE A 22 -12.12 7.18 10.43
C ILE A 22 -13.44 6.51 10.86
N ILE A 23 -14.03 6.94 11.98
CA ILE A 23 -15.27 6.34 12.48
C ILE A 23 -16.45 6.60 11.55
N GLN A 24 -16.63 7.82 11.03
CA GLN A 24 -17.69 8.11 10.08
C GLN A 24 -17.56 7.34 8.76
N SER A 25 -16.36 6.89 8.40
CA SER A 25 -16.15 6.07 7.19
C SER A 25 -16.46 4.58 7.39
N ILE A 26 -16.61 4.13 8.65
CA ILE A 26 -16.77 2.73 9.04
C ILE A 26 -18.15 2.46 9.66
N ASP A 27 -18.74 3.45 10.33
CA ASP A 27 -20.06 3.43 10.96
C ASP A 27 -21.15 3.52 9.89
N VAL A 28 -21.35 2.42 9.15
CA VAL A 28 -22.26 2.34 8.00
C VAL A 28 -23.72 2.45 8.43
N ASP A 29 -24.04 2.06 9.67
CA ASP A 29 -25.39 2.13 10.22
C ASP A 29 -25.68 3.42 11.02
N ASP A 30 -24.73 4.36 11.07
CA ASP A 30 -24.83 5.67 11.74
C ASP A 30 -25.20 5.54 13.24
N SER A 31 -24.86 4.40 13.86
CA SER A 31 -25.19 4.12 15.26
C SER A 31 -24.29 4.85 16.26
N GLY A 32 -23.25 5.53 15.77
CA GLY A 32 -22.24 6.21 16.58
C GLY A 32 -21.26 5.24 17.24
N ASN A 33 -21.32 3.95 16.92
CA ASN A 33 -20.47 2.89 17.47
C ASN A 33 -19.99 1.97 16.35
N VAL A 34 -18.71 1.62 16.35
CA VAL A 34 -18.18 0.62 15.42
C VAL A 34 -18.37 -0.77 16.02
N SER A 35 -19.26 -1.57 15.44
CA SER A 35 -19.44 -2.98 15.79
C SER A 35 -18.24 -3.82 15.35
N TYR A 36 -18.10 -5.02 15.91
CA TYR A 36 -17.05 -5.96 15.51
C TYR A 36 -17.09 -6.28 14.01
N THR A 37 -18.29 -6.38 13.43
CA THR A 37 -18.47 -6.66 12.00
C THR A 37 -18.06 -5.47 11.13
N GLU A 38 -18.39 -4.25 11.54
CA GLU A 38 -17.96 -3.02 10.83
C GLU A 38 -16.46 -2.81 10.93
N PHE A 39 -15.86 -3.10 12.09
CA PHE A 39 -14.42 -3.09 12.26
C PHE A 39 -13.73 -4.11 11.35
N LEU A 40 -14.24 -5.34 11.25
CA LEU A 40 -13.69 -6.35 10.34
C LEU A 40 -13.87 -5.95 8.87
N ALA A 41 -15.04 -5.42 8.49
CA ALA A 41 -15.29 -4.94 7.13
C ALA A 41 -14.37 -3.75 6.77
N ALA A 42 -14.10 -2.86 7.71
CA ALA A 42 -13.12 -1.79 7.56
C ALA A 42 -11.70 -2.33 7.40
N CYS A 43 -11.26 -3.27 8.24
CA CYS A 43 -9.93 -3.87 8.10
C CYS A 43 -9.78 -4.63 6.77
N TYR A 44 -10.81 -5.35 6.33
CA TYR A 44 -10.80 -6.05 5.04
C TYR A 44 -10.80 -5.07 3.88
N SER A 45 -11.64 -4.04 3.90
CA SER A 45 -11.68 -3.02 2.84
C SER A 45 -10.40 -2.19 2.80
N TRP A 46 -9.77 -1.90 3.94
CA TRP A 46 -8.48 -1.23 3.99
C TRP A 46 -7.37 -2.13 3.41
N GLN A 47 -7.31 -3.40 3.81
CA GLN A 47 -6.37 -4.36 3.26
C GLN A 47 -6.58 -4.58 1.75
N GLU A 48 -7.83 -4.61 1.29
CA GLU A 48 -8.18 -4.71 -0.12
C GLU A 48 -7.85 -3.41 -0.88
N SER A 49 -7.99 -2.25 -0.23
CA SER A 49 -7.59 -0.96 -0.80
C SER A 49 -6.06 -0.84 -0.95
N GLU A 50 -5.29 -1.32 0.02
CA GLU A 50 -3.83 -1.36 -0.06
C GLU A 50 -3.37 -2.31 -1.16
N LEU A 51 -3.95 -3.51 -1.24
CA LEU A 51 -3.69 -4.44 -2.33
C LEU A 51 -4.04 -3.86 -3.70
N ASN A 52 -5.17 -3.15 -3.81
CA ASN A 52 -5.56 -2.47 -5.05
C ASN A 52 -4.59 -1.34 -5.44
N VAL A 53 -4.09 -0.57 -4.46
CA VAL A 53 -3.08 0.48 -4.71
C VAL A 53 -1.77 -0.14 -5.18
N ILE A 54 -1.30 -1.20 -4.52
CA ILE A 54 -0.07 -1.92 -4.89
C ILE A 54 -0.22 -2.56 -6.27
N TRP A 55 -1.37 -3.18 -6.55
CA TRP A 55 -1.67 -3.76 -7.86
C TRP A 55 -1.70 -2.68 -8.96
N THR A 56 -2.33 -1.54 -8.70
CA THR A 56 -2.35 -0.42 -9.64
C THR A 56 -0.95 0.14 -9.90
N ALA A 57 -0.09 0.18 -8.88
CA ALA A 57 1.30 0.59 -9.04
C ALA A 57 2.08 -0.40 -9.91
N PHE A 58 1.90 -1.70 -9.69
CA PHE A 58 2.50 -2.76 -10.50
C PHE A 58 2.08 -2.64 -11.98
N GLN A 59 0.79 -2.51 -12.26
CA GLN A 59 0.28 -2.32 -13.62
C GLN A 59 0.74 -1.02 -14.30
N LYS A 60 1.09 0.01 -13.52
CA LYS A 60 1.69 1.23 -14.08
C LYS A 60 3.16 1.02 -14.45
N MET A 61 3.84 0.11 -13.77
CA MET A 61 5.24 -0.22 -13.98
C MET A 61 5.44 -1.20 -15.13
N ASP A 62 4.71 -2.32 -15.12
CA ASP A 62 4.66 -3.31 -16.20
C ASP A 62 3.99 -2.68 -17.43
N LYS A 63 4.79 -2.26 -18.41
CA LYS A 63 4.33 -1.51 -19.59
C LYS A 63 3.91 -2.43 -20.72
N ASP A 64 4.58 -3.57 -20.86
CA ASP A 64 4.28 -4.53 -21.91
C ASP A 64 3.23 -5.57 -21.51
N GLY A 65 2.92 -5.66 -20.21
CA GLY A 65 1.87 -6.50 -19.66
C GLY A 65 2.26 -7.97 -19.54
N ASP A 66 3.57 -8.27 -19.47
CA ASP A 66 4.08 -9.64 -19.36
C ASP A 66 3.93 -10.23 -17.94
N GLY A 67 3.47 -9.42 -16.98
CA GLY A 67 3.25 -9.81 -15.59
C GLY A 67 4.53 -9.74 -14.75
N LYS A 68 5.57 -9.08 -15.26
CA LYS A 68 6.83 -8.82 -14.57
C LYS A 68 7.25 -7.37 -14.81
N ILE A 69 8.16 -6.88 -13.99
CA ILE A 69 8.75 -5.54 -14.17
C ILE A 69 10.22 -5.71 -14.51
N SER A 70 10.57 -5.39 -15.74
CA SER A 70 11.94 -5.42 -16.22
C SER A 70 12.73 -4.18 -15.78
N VAL A 71 14.06 -4.27 -15.74
CA VAL A 71 14.94 -3.13 -15.44
C VAL A 71 14.64 -1.91 -16.34
N PRO A 72 14.45 -2.05 -17.67
CA PRO A 72 14.08 -0.93 -18.53
C PRO A 72 12.74 -0.28 -18.18
N GLU A 73 11.75 -1.06 -17.75
CA GLU A 73 10.45 -0.53 -17.33
C GLU A 73 10.56 0.21 -15.99
N PHE A 74 11.35 -0.33 -15.07
CA PHE A 74 11.70 0.33 -13.81
C PHE A 74 12.43 1.66 -14.08
N GLU A 75 13.39 1.67 -15.02
CA GLU A 75 14.09 2.89 -15.46
C GLU A 75 13.16 3.89 -16.14
N ALA A 76 12.18 3.43 -16.93
CA ALA A 76 11.25 4.31 -17.64
C ALA A 76 10.27 4.99 -16.67
N VAL A 77 9.79 4.26 -15.65
CA VAL A 77 8.86 4.78 -14.65
C VAL A 77 9.57 5.74 -13.70
N LEU A 78 10.76 5.39 -13.22
CA LEU A 78 11.56 6.28 -12.38
C LEU A 78 12.22 7.41 -13.18
N GLY A 79 12.46 7.25 -14.48
CA GLY A 79 13.06 8.27 -15.33
C GLY A 79 12.08 9.30 -15.90
N GLY A 80 10.77 9.03 -15.82
CA GLY A 80 9.69 9.88 -16.32
C GLY A 80 9.29 11.00 -15.34
N GLU A 81 9.01 12.19 -15.91
CA GLU A 81 8.63 13.52 -15.37
C GLU A 81 9.00 13.95 -13.93
N ASP A 82 8.96 13.10 -12.91
CA ASP A 82 9.16 13.44 -11.50
C ASP A 82 10.48 12.91 -10.87
N TYR A 83 11.13 11.90 -11.45
CA TYR A 83 12.24 11.18 -10.78
C TYR A 83 13.56 11.03 -11.58
N ARG A 84 13.90 12.01 -12.43
CA ARG A 84 15.21 12.13 -13.13
C ARG A 84 16.47 12.13 -12.22
N LEU A 85 16.32 11.87 -10.93
CA LEU A 85 17.34 11.98 -9.89
C LEU A 85 17.91 10.64 -9.42
N VAL A 86 17.32 9.49 -9.80
CA VAL A 86 17.83 8.18 -9.33
C VAL A 86 18.90 7.65 -10.30
N PRO A 87 20.17 7.48 -9.86
CA PRO A 87 21.22 6.91 -10.70
C PRO A 87 20.89 5.49 -11.14
N LYS A 88 21.29 5.11 -12.36
CA LYS A 88 21.09 3.74 -12.89
C LYS A 88 21.66 2.67 -11.97
N ASP A 89 22.79 2.94 -11.31
CA ASP A 89 23.39 2.00 -10.35
C ASP A 89 22.50 1.78 -9.12
N THR A 90 21.79 2.82 -8.67
CA THR A 90 20.81 2.72 -7.58
C THR A 90 19.59 1.90 -8.00
N ILE A 91 19.12 2.06 -9.24
CA ILE A 91 18.01 1.26 -9.79
C ILE A 91 18.40 -0.22 -9.85
N LYS A 92 19.61 -0.53 -10.35
CA LYS A 92 20.12 -1.90 -10.38
C LYS A 92 20.27 -2.50 -8.98
N ALA A 93 20.76 -1.72 -8.02
CA ALA A 93 20.86 -2.17 -6.63
C ALA A 93 19.49 -2.44 -6.02
N LEU A 94 18.49 -1.61 -6.33
CA LEU A 94 17.11 -1.80 -5.87
C LEU A 94 16.48 -3.06 -6.49
N VAL A 95 16.62 -3.25 -7.80
CA VAL A 95 16.14 -4.46 -8.48
C VAL A 95 16.79 -5.70 -7.88
N ALA A 96 18.11 -5.69 -7.69
CA ALA A 96 18.82 -6.82 -7.06
C ALA A 96 18.44 -7.08 -5.59
N GLN A 97 17.85 -6.10 -4.89
CA GLN A 97 17.35 -6.28 -3.54
C GLN A 97 15.97 -6.96 -3.52
N ILE A 98 15.17 -6.69 -4.56
CA ILE A 98 13.78 -7.14 -4.70
C ILE A 98 13.72 -8.52 -5.37
N ASP A 99 14.45 -8.69 -6.49
CA ASP A 99 14.57 -9.91 -7.27
C ASP A 99 15.19 -11.03 -6.40
N LYS A 100 14.34 -11.95 -5.93
CA LYS A 100 14.73 -13.08 -5.07
C LYS A 100 15.09 -14.31 -5.89
N ASN A 101 14.46 -14.46 -7.04
CA ASN A 101 14.63 -15.62 -7.90
C ASN A 101 15.87 -15.50 -8.83
N GLY A 102 16.39 -14.28 -8.99
CA GLY A 102 17.59 -13.95 -9.75
C GLY A 102 17.39 -13.94 -11.27
N ASP A 103 16.16 -13.78 -11.76
CA ASP A 103 15.85 -13.76 -13.20
C ASP A 103 16.06 -12.38 -13.85
N GLY A 104 16.42 -11.37 -13.05
CA GLY A 104 16.69 -10.01 -13.49
C GLY A 104 15.43 -9.18 -13.77
N GLN A 105 14.26 -9.70 -13.40
CA GLN A 105 12.96 -9.06 -13.45
C GLN A 105 12.32 -9.13 -12.05
N ILE A 106 11.26 -8.36 -11.82
CA ILE A 106 10.51 -8.39 -10.56
C ILE A 106 9.12 -8.93 -10.87
N ASP A 107 8.80 -10.11 -10.35
CA ASP A 107 7.44 -10.66 -10.46
C ASP A 107 6.48 -10.05 -9.43
N TRP A 108 5.19 -10.36 -9.58
CA TRP A 108 4.15 -9.84 -8.68
C TRP A 108 4.38 -10.22 -7.21
N ASP A 109 4.86 -11.43 -6.92
CA ASP A 109 5.06 -11.89 -5.55
C ASP A 109 6.24 -11.15 -4.91
N GLU A 110 7.33 -10.98 -5.66
CA GLU A 110 8.51 -10.21 -5.24
C GLU A 110 8.18 -8.74 -4.99
N PHE A 111 7.39 -8.12 -5.88
CA PHE A 111 6.93 -6.74 -5.71
C PHE A 111 6.03 -6.57 -4.49
N LEU A 112 5.09 -7.51 -4.29
CA LEU A 112 4.16 -7.51 -3.18
C LEU A 112 4.88 -7.71 -1.84
N GLN A 113 5.84 -8.62 -1.79
CA GLN A 113 6.67 -8.82 -0.60
C GLN A 113 7.45 -7.56 -0.26
N TYR A 114 8.09 -6.91 -1.24
CA TYR A 114 8.83 -5.68 -1.02
C TYR A 114 7.93 -4.54 -0.49
N MET A 115 6.74 -4.35 -1.05
CA MET A 115 5.79 -3.31 -0.62
C MET A 115 5.11 -3.59 0.73
N LYS A 116 5.05 -4.86 1.16
CA LYS A 116 4.47 -5.24 2.48
C LYS A 116 5.49 -5.26 3.62
N LEU A 117 6.78 -5.39 3.31
CA LEU A 117 7.85 -5.54 4.30
C LEU A 117 8.58 -4.23 4.62
N ASN A 118 8.30 -3.14 3.91
CA ASN A 118 8.86 -1.80 4.11
C ASN A 118 7.76 -0.76 4.27
#